data_AF-A0A376ED66-F1
#
_entry.id   AF-A0A376ED66-F1
#
_cell.length_a   1.000
_cell.length_b   1.000
_cell.length_c   1.000
_cell.angle_alpha   90.00
_cell.angle_beta   90.00
_cell.angle_gamma   90.00
#
_symmetry.space_group_name_H-M   'P 1'
#
loop_
_entity.id
_entity.type
_entity.pdbx_description
1 polymer ?
#
loop_
_entity_poly.entity_id
_entity_poly.type
_entity_poly.pdbx_seq_one_letter_code
_entity_poly.pdbx_strand_id
1 'polypeptide(L)'
;MHDPEDISIENGGLSINLYDIGPNGNQFSRFKYLNGDLVLTYVETYNMGAGSHSALYYEPLKGKLIHETINTMEEEMPSKSKTIHLKKERYLFEKMSPDDVVRKAYDAVHE
;
A
#
# COMPACT_ATOMS: atom_id res chain seq x y z
N MET A 1 -9.33 -4.69 13.66
CA MET A 1 -10.61 -4.55 12.94
C MET A 1 -10.60 -3.13 12.44
N HIS A 2 -10.60 -2.96 11.13
CA HIS A 2 -10.60 -1.63 10.54
C HIS A 2 -11.99 -1.00 10.73
N ASP A 3 -12.03 0.28 11.08
CA ASP A 3 -13.27 1.05 11.17
C ASP A 3 -12.92 2.54 11.08
N PRO A 4 -13.33 3.24 9.99
CA PRO A 4 -14.23 2.78 8.92
C PRO A 4 -13.59 1.84 7.90
N GLU A 5 -14.45 1.11 7.18
CA GLU A 5 -14.13 0.40 5.94
C GLU A 5 -14.99 0.99 4.81
N ASP A 6 -14.36 1.36 3.69
CA ASP A 6 -15.04 1.97 2.56
C ASP A 6 -14.71 1.21 1.27
N ILE A 7 -15.75 0.89 0.49
CA ILE A 7 -15.63 0.22 -0.80
C ILE A 7 -16.41 1.02 -1.83
N SER A 8 -15.72 1.44 -2.89
CA SER A 8 -16.31 2.27 -3.95
C SER A 8 -15.91 1.76 -5.33
N ILE A 9 -16.82 1.96 -6.29
CA ILE A 9 -16.56 1.71 -7.71
C ILE A 9 -16.77 3.01 -8.46
N GLU A 10 -15.70 3.52 -9.08
CA GLU A 10 -15.71 4.77 -9.83
C GLU A 10 -14.88 4.62 -11.11
N ASN A 11 -15.38 5.14 -12.23
CA ASN A 11 -14.67 5.16 -13.52
C ASN A 11 -14.11 3.77 -13.95
N GLY A 12 -14.82 2.68 -13.62
CA GLY A 12 -14.41 1.31 -13.94
C GLY A 12 -13.25 0.77 -13.08
N GLY A 13 -12.94 1.43 -11.97
CA GLY A 13 -12.03 0.95 -10.93
C GLY A 13 -12.76 0.59 -9.64
N LEU A 14 -12.21 -0.36 -8.89
CA LEU A 14 -12.64 -0.72 -7.54
C LEU A 14 -11.61 -0.16 -6.55
N SER A 15 -12.07 0.57 -5.54
CA SER A 15 -11.25 1.02 -4.42
C SER A 15 -11.74 0.35 -3.15
N ILE A 16 -10.79 -0.16 -2.35
CA ILE A 16 -11.03 -0.70 -1.01
C ILE A 16 -10.15 0.08 -0.06
N ASN A 17 -10.77 0.79 0.88
CA ASN A 17 -10.09 1.64 1.84
C ASN A 17 -10.37 1.14 3.25
N LEU A 18 -9.33 0.65 3.91
CA LEU A 18 -9.38 0.15 5.28
C LEU A 18 -8.66 1.13 6.18
N TYR A 19 -9.35 1.68 7.18
CA TYR A 19 -8.80 2.66 8.09
C TYR A 19 -8.56 2.05 9.47
N ASP A 20 -7.40 2.34 10.07
CA ASP A 20 -7.09 1.98 11.46
C ASP A 20 -6.15 3.05 12.06
N ILE A 21 -5.93 2.95 13.36
CA ILE A 21 -5.04 3.83 14.10
C ILE A 21 -3.76 3.09 14.53
N GLY A 22 -2.70 3.87 14.75
CA GLY A 22 -1.45 3.35 15.27
C GLY A 22 -0.74 2.39 14.29
N PRO A 23 -0.12 1.31 14.77
CA PRO A 23 0.75 0.47 13.94
C PRO A 23 -0.01 -0.36 12.89
N ASN A 24 -1.28 -0.68 13.12
CA ASN A 24 -2.12 -1.35 12.12
C ASN A 24 -2.31 -0.46 10.88
N GLY A 25 -2.53 0.83 11.11
CA GLY A 25 -2.55 1.85 10.08
C GLY A 25 -3.67 1.70 9.05
N ASN A 26 -3.59 2.55 8.03
CA ASN A 26 -4.51 2.49 6.89
C ASN A 26 -3.94 1.57 5.80
N GLN A 27 -4.84 0.94 5.04
CA GLN A 27 -4.51 0.21 3.82
C GLN A 27 -5.49 0.58 2.70
N PHE A 28 -4.97 1.06 1.58
CA PHE A 28 -5.74 1.47 0.42
C PHE A 28 -5.36 0.63 -0.80
N SER A 29 -6.32 -0.08 -1.37
CA SER A 29 -6.12 -0.92 -2.55
C SER A 29 -6.97 -0.43 -3.71
N ARG A 30 -6.37 -0.28 -4.89
CA ARG A 30 -7.06 0.13 -6.12
C ARG A 30 -6.88 -0.88 -7.22
N PHE A 31 -8.00 -1.33 -7.76
CA PHE A 31 -8.06 -2.26 -8.87
C PHE A 31 -8.68 -1.59 -10.10
N LYS A 32 -8.26 -2.01 -11.29
CA LYS A 32 -8.87 -1.57 -12.56
C LYS A 32 -9.22 -2.75 -13.44
N TYR A 33 -10.32 -2.63 -14.16
CA TYR A 33 -10.68 -3.62 -15.17
C TYR A 33 -9.79 -3.46 -16.40
N LEU A 34 -8.97 -4.48 -16.68
CA LEU A 34 -7.97 -4.49 -17.75
C LEU A 34 -8.07 -5.83 -18.50
N ASN A 35 -8.43 -5.77 -19.78
CA ASN A 35 -8.50 -6.93 -20.68
C ASN A 35 -9.35 -8.10 -20.14
N GLY A 36 -10.49 -7.80 -19.51
CA GLY A 36 -11.40 -8.82 -18.99
C GLY A 36 -11.20 -9.19 -17.51
N ASP A 37 -10.14 -8.68 -16.87
CA ASP A 37 -9.83 -9.00 -15.49
C ASP A 37 -9.79 -7.75 -14.61
N LEU A 38 -10.19 -7.88 -13.34
CA LEU A 38 -9.96 -6.87 -12.33
C LEU A 38 -8.56 -7.07 -11.72
N VAL A 39 -7.68 -6.10 -11.92
CA VAL A 39 -6.23 -6.21 -11.61
C VAL A 39 -5.83 -5.17 -10.58
N LEU A 40 -5.04 -5.55 -9.57
CA LEU A 40 -4.45 -4.60 -8.62
C LEU A 40 -3.50 -3.66 -9.36
N THR A 41 -3.76 -2.37 -9.27
CA THR A 41 -2.95 -1.32 -9.92
C THR A 41 -2.14 -0.51 -8.91
N TYR A 42 -2.59 -0.48 -7.66
CA TYR A 42 -1.99 0.30 -6.61
C TYR A 42 -2.36 -0.26 -5.24
N VAL A 43 -1.40 -0.33 -4.33
CA VAL A 43 -1.65 -0.52 -2.90
C VAL A 43 -0.82 0.46 -2.10
N GLU A 44 -1.39 0.98 -1.04
CA GLU A 44 -0.75 1.90 -0.12
C GLU A 44 -1.02 1.51 1.32
N THR A 45 -0.03 1.73 2.18
CA THR A 45 -0.21 1.70 3.63
C THR A 45 0.29 2.97 4.29
N TYR A 46 -0.30 3.32 5.43
CA TYR A 46 0.20 4.36 6.32
C TYR A 46 0.07 3.92 7.77
N ASN A 47 1.20 3.69 8.43
CA ASN A 47 1.27 3.10 9.77
C ASN A 47 1.95 4.09 10.73
N MET A 48 1.36 4.26 11.91
CA MET A 48 1.86 5.16 12.95
C MET A 48 2.42 4.34 14.11
N GLY A 49 3.72 4.03 14.05
CA GLY A 49 4.45 3.32 15.09
C GLY A 49 4.96 4.21 16.21
N ALA A 50 5.56 3.59 17.23
CA ALA A 50 6.22 4.33 18.29
C ALA A 50 7.51 4.98 17.78
N GLY A 51 7.54 6.31 17.72
CA GLY A 51 8.71 7.09 17.31
C GLY A 51 8.92 7.19 15.79
N SER A 52 8.07 6.57 14.98
CA SER A 52 8.09 6.77 13.53
C SER A 52 6.73 6.51 12.88
N HIS A 53 6.47 7.20 11.78
CA HIS A 53 5.42 6.82 10.85
C HIS A 53 6.06 6.22 9.61
N SER A 54 5.42 5.23 8.99
CA SER A 54 5.87 4.63 7.74
C SER A 54 4.75 4.61 6.72
N ALA A 55 5.08 4.91 5.47
CA ALA A 55 4.16 4.78 4.35
C ALA A 55 4.78 3.89 3.28
N LEU A 56 3.95 3.10 2.61
CA LEU A 56 4.36 2.29 1.48
C LEU A 56 3.44 2.58 0.31
N TYR A 57 4.01 2.79 -0.88
CA TYR A 57 3.27 3.05 -2.10
C TYR A 57 3.75 2.09 -3.18
N TYR A 58 2.90 1.18 -3.63
CA TYR A 58 3.28 0.15 -4.59
C TYR A 58 2.39 0.14 -5.83
N GLU A 59 3.03 0.28 -6.99
CA GLU A 59 2.43 0.15 -8.32
C GLU A 59 2.93 -1.16 -8.98
N PRO A 60 2.27 -2.31 -8.75
CA PRO A 60 2.77 -3.63 -9.17
C PRO A 60 2.97 -3.77 -10.68
N LEU A 61 2.07 -3.19 -11.49
CA LEU A 61 2.20 -3.20 -12.95
C LEU A 61 3.40 -2.40 -13.46
N LYS A 62 3.86 -1.43 -12.68
CA LYS A 62 5.08 -0.66 -12.98
C LYS A 62 6.32 -1.26 -12.32
N GLY A 63 6.15 -2.15 -11.35
CA GLY A 63 7.24 -2.65 -10.51
C GLY A 63 7.86 -1.53 -9.68
N LYS A 64 7.08 -0.53 -9.29
CA LYS A 64 7.58 0.64 -8.56
C LYS A 64 7.06 0.62 -7.14
N LEU A 65 7.98 0.55 -6.18
CA LEU A 65 7.70 0.60 -4.75
C LEU A 65 8.40 1.83 -4.16
N ILE A 66 7.68 2.61 -3.36
CA ILE A 66 8.24 3.70 -2.56
C ILE A 66 7.95 3.37 -1.10
N HIS A 67 8.98 3.45 -0.26
CA HIS A 67 8.83 3.35 1.18
C HIS A 67 9.32 4.65 1.82
N GLU A 68 8.46 5.25 2.63
CA GLU A 68 8.74 6.48 3.35
C GLU A 68 8.72 6.22 4.85
N THR A 69 9.60 6.90 5.58
CA THR A 69 9.65 6.84 7.03
C THR A 69 9.88 8.23 7.58
N ILE A 70 9.06 8.63 8.54
CA ILE A 70 9.12 9.91 9.24
C ILE A 70 9.52 9.60 10.69
N ASN A 71 10.61 10.19 11.17
CA ASN A 71 10.99 10.06 12.58
C ASN A 71 10.18 11.07 13.39
N THR A 72 9.29 10.61 14.25
CA THR A 72 8.39 11.49 15.03
C THR A 72 8.93 11.85 16.41
N MET A 73 10.14 11.39 16.76
CA MET A 73 10.81 11.74 18.01
C MET A 73 11.60 13.04 17.94
N GLU A 74 11.86 13.54 16.73
CA GLU A 74 12.55 14.81 16.51
C GLU A 74 11.53 15.90 16.15
N GLU A 75 11.74 17.13 16.63
CA GLU A 75 10.83 18.26 16.42
C GLU A 75 10.60 18.56 14.93
N GLU A 76 11.66 18.49 14.12
CA GLU A 76 11.62 18.71 12.67
C GLU A 76 10.95 17.58 11.88
N MET A 77 10.65 16.46 12.54
CA MET A 77 10.07 15.25 11.97
C MET A 77 10.69 14.82 10.63
N PRO A 78 12.02 14.58 10.57
CA PRO A 78 12.71 14.35 9.32
C PRO A 78 12.20 13.08 8.62
N SER A 79 12.02 13.16 7.30
CA SER A 79 11.56 12.06 6.47
C SER A 79 12.69 11.46 5.61
N LYS A 80 12.58 10.16 5.32
CA LYS A 80 13.40 9.42 4.37
C LYS A 80 12.49 8.72 3.38
N SER A 81 12.87 8.72 2.10
CA SER A 81 12.13 8.03 1.04
C SER A 81 13.09 7.15 0.25
N LYS A 82 12.73 5.87 0.04
CA LYS A 82 13.46 4.89 -0.76
C LYS A 82 12.56 4.44 -1.90
N THR A 83 13.01 4.61 -3.14
CA THR A 83 12.35 4.02 -4.32
C THR A 83 13.04 2.72 -4.69
N ILE A 84 12.27 1.65 -4.84
CA ILE A 84 12.71 0.30 -5.16
C ILE A 84 12.02 -0.12 -6.46
N HIS A 85 12.81 -0.68 -7.38
CA HIS A 85 12.30 -1.23 -8.63
C HIS A 85 12.21 -2.75 -8.50
N LEU A 86 10.99 -3.25 -8.40
CA LEU A 86 10.67 -4.66 -8.34
C LEU A 86 10.33 -5.20 -9.73
N LYS A 87 10.26 -6.54 -9.82
CA LYS A 87 9.65 -7.17 -10.99
C LYS A 87 8.20 -6.69 -11.13
N LYS A 88 7.77 -6.43 -12.36
CA LYS A 88 6.37 -6.14 -12.66
C LYS A 88 5.52 -7.37 -12.40
N GLU A 89 4.48 -7.22 -11.59
CA GLU A 89 3.57 -8.30 -11.26
C GLU A 89 2.13 -7.91 -11.57
N ARG A 90 1.32 -8.91 -11.92
CA ARG A 90 -0.09 -8.75 -12.24
C ARG A 90 -0.90 -9.57 -11.25
N TYR A 91 -1.47 -8.89 -10.26
CA TYR A 91 -2.33 -9.54 -9.26
C TYR A 91 -3.79 -9.47 -9.69
N LEU A 92 -4.40 -10.63 -9.87
CA LEU A 92 -5.83 -10.79 -10.15
C LEU A 92 -6.62 -10.70 -8.86
N PHE A 93 -7.66 -9.86 -8.84
CA PHE A 93 -8.50 -9.64 -7.66
C PHE A 93 -8.99 -10.95 -7.01
N GLU A 94 -9.43 -11.92 -7.82
CA GLU A 94 -9.97 -13.22 -7.37
C GLU A 94 -8.92 -14.20 -6.79
N LYS A 95 -7.62 -13.93 -6.92
CA LYS A 95 -6.54 -14.90 -6.63
C LYS A 95 -5.51 -14.38 -5.62
N MET A 96 -5.77 -13.24 -4.98
CA MET A 96 -4.81 -12.61 -4.07
C MET A 96 -5.49 -11.97 -2.87
N SER A 97 -4.72 -11.75 -1.81
CA SER A 97 -5.04 -10.84 -0.70
C SER A 97 -4.17 -9.58 -0.79
N PRO A 98 -4.73 -8.36 -0.61
CA PRO A 98 -3.92 -7.15 -0.58
C PRO A 98 -2.84 -7.19 0.51
N ASP A 99 -3.16 -7.78 1.67
CA ASP A 99 -2.24 -7.92 2.80
C ASP A 99 -0.99 -8.74 2.43
N ASP A 100 -1.17 -9.80 1.63
CA ASP A 100 -0.04 -10.61 1.14
C ASP A 100 0.87 -9.82 0.19
N VAL A 101 0.29 -8.94 -0.62
CA VAL A 101 1.05 -8.07 -1.52
C VAL A 101 1.82 -7.03 -0.70
N VAL A 102 1.18 -6.42 0.30
CA VAL A 102 1.80 -5.47 1.22
C VAL A 102 2.96 -6.11 1.98
N ARG A 103 2.76 -7.31 2.55
CA ARG A 103 3.81 -8.04 3.26
C ARG A 103 5.04 -8.29 2.37
N LYS A 104 4.83 -8.78 1.14
CA LYS A 104 5.92 -8.97 0.17
C LYS A 104 6.62 -7.65 -0.18
N ALA A 105 5.87 -6.56 -0.29
CA ALA A 105 6.45 -5.25 -0.58
C ALA A 105 7.34 -4.77 0.58
N TYR A 106 6.91 -4.96 1.84
CA TYR A 106 7.74 -4.66 3.01
C TYR A 106 8.98 -5.55 3.10
N ASP A 107 8.87 -6.86 2.81
CA ASP A 107 10.02 -7.76 2.77
C ASP A 107 11.10 -7.22 1.82
N ALA A 108 10.71 -6.73 0.65
CA ALA A 108 11.62 -6.16 -0.35
C ALA A 108 12.26 -4.82 0.05
N VAL A 109 11.73 -4.12 1.07
CA VAL A 109 12.36 -2.90 1.61
C VAL A 109 13.56 -3.25 2.49
N HIS A 110 13.48 -4.39 3.18
CA HIS A 110 14.43 -4.86 4.20
C HIS A 110 15.53 -5.79 3.66
N GLU A 111 15.42 -6.22 2.39
CA GLU A 111 16.53 -6.80 1.60
C GLU A 111 17.54 -5.73 1.12
#